data_AF-A0A496YRN2-F1
#
_entry.id   AF-A0A496YRN2-F1
#
_cell.length_a   1.000
_cell.length_b   1.000
_cell.length_c   1.000
_cell.angle_alpha   90.00
_cell.angle_beta   90.00
_cell.angle_gamma   90.00
#
_symmetry.space_group_name_H-M   'P 1'
#
loop_
_entity.id
_entity.type
_entity.pdbx_description
1 polymer ?
#
loop_
_entity_poly.entity_id
_entity_poly.type
_entity_poly.pdbx_seq_one_letter_code
_entity_poly.pdbx_strand_id
1 'polypeptide(L)'
;ETPSEESLAECNKQQNKNRDLLESVKLMQRAGLQVTGGFIIGFDNDTPSIFQRQIDFIQKSGIVTAMVGLLNAPPGTRLYERMRKEGRLTGLITGDNIDGTTNILPKMGIDELREGYRSVMFQLYSPEYYYERAMTFLREYRMPKIKTSMDFQRVLAAFRSSIRLGILGKERFQYWKILLWTLFRRPQLLTLAFTFTIYGHHFRKICELHIL
;
A
#
# COMPACT_ATOMS: atom_id res chain seq x y z
N GLU A 1 4.49 -5.66 7.05
CA GLU A 1 3.87 -6.96 6.73
C GLU A 1 2.50 -7.12 7.37
N THR A 2 2.39 -7.11 8.70
CA THR A 2 1.07 -7.02 9.35
C THR A 2 1.18 -6.18 10.62
N PRO A 3 0.20 -5.33 10.93
CA PRO A 3 0.12 -4.59 12.19
C PRO A 3 -0.41 -5.49 13.33
N SER A 4 -0.77 -6.76 13.06
CA SER A 4 -1.20 -7.71 14.08
C SER A 4 0.00 -8.35 14.78
N GLU A 5 0.16 -8.12 16.09
CA GLU A 5 1.22 -8.71 16.89
C GLU A 5 1.15 -10.26 16.92
N GLU A 6 -0.06 -10.81 16.95
CA GLU A 6 -0.30 -12.25 16.94
C GLU A 6 0.17 -12.90 15.62
N SER A 7 -0.10 -12.25 14.49
CA SER A 7 0.32 -12.71 13.16
C SER A 7 1.84 -12.52 12.96
N LEU A 8 2.43 -11.47 13.55
CA LEU A 8 3.90 -11.31 13.61
C LEU A 8 4.56 -12.40 14.46
N ALA A 9 3.93 -12.80 15.57
CA ALA A 9 4.41 -13.88 16.42
C ALA A 9 4.36 -15.23 15.70
N GLU A 10 3.29 -15.50 14.96
CA GLU A 10 3.16 -16.70 14.12
C GLU A 10 4.30 -16.82 13.09
N CYS A 11 4.70 -15.68 12.50
CA CYS A 11 5.77 -15.63 11.50
C CYS A 11 7.19 -15.57 12.10
N ASN A 12 7.35 -15.62 13.42
CA ASN A 12 8.63 -15.40 14.11
C ASN A 12 9.32 -14.06 13.78
N LYS A 13 8.55 -13.02 13.46
CA LYS A 13 9.10 -11.71 13.06
C LYS A 13 9.28 -10.80 14.26
N GLN A 14 10.31 -11.10 15.04
CA GLN A 14 10.63 -10.40 16.28
C GLN A 14 11.06 -8.93 16.04
N GLN A 15 11.59 -8.59 14.86
CA GLN A 15 12.07 -7.25 14.53
C GLN A 15 10.97 -6.16 14.56
N ASN A 16 9.70 -6.54 14.40
CA ASN A 16 8.57 -5.62 14.39
C ASN A 16 7.78 -5.62 15.71
N LYS A 17 8.20 -6.41 16.70
CA LYS A 17 7.54 -6.46 18.01
C LYS A 17 8.04 -5.35 18.94
N ASN A 18 7.23 -5.05 19.95
CA ASN A 18 7.54 -4.13 21.06
C ASN A 18 8.00 -2.74 20.60
N ARG A 19 7.44 -2.24 19.50
CA ARG A 19 7.72 -0.90 19.00
C ARG A 19 6.49 -0.28 18.36
N ASP A 20 6.43 1.03 18.38
CA ASP A 20 5.49 1.78 17.58
C ASP A 20 5.94 1.78 16.11
N LEU A 21 5.33 0.90 15.31
CA LEU A 21 5.60 0.79 13.88
C LEU A 21 5.21 2.07 13.13
N LEU A 22 4.17 2.78 13.59
CA LEU A 22 3.71 4.01 12.97
C LEU A 22 4.75 5.11 13.15
N GLU A 23 5.23 5.33 14.38
CA GLU A 23 6.29 6.31 14.64
C GLU A 23 7.62 5.91 14.00
N SER A 24 7.92 4.61 13.88
CA SER A 24 9.10 4.13 13.14
C SER A 24 9.04 4.55 11.67
N VAL A 25 7.88 4.43 11.02
CA VAL A 25 7.68 4.88 9.63
C VAL A 25 7.84 6.39 9.50
N LYS A 26 7.22 7.15 10.40
CA LYS A 26 7.33 8.62 10.40
C LYS A 26 8.76 9.08 10.63
N LEU A 27 9.51 8.42 11.51
CA LEU A 27 10.93 8.73 11.77
C LEU A 27 11.75 8.58 10.48
N MET A 28 11.56 7.49 9.73
CA MET A 28 12.22 7.28 8.44
C MET A 28 11.85 8.36 7.42
N GLN A 29 10.56 8.73 7.34
CA GLN A 29 10.10 9.81 6.45
C GLN A 29 10.68 11.17 6.83
N ARG A 30 10.77 11.49 8.13
CA ARG A 30 11.44 12.70 8.65
C ARG A 30 12.95 12.69 8.43
N ALA A 31 13.57 11.52 8.29
CA ALA A 31 14.97 11.36 7.91
C ALA A 31 15.18 11.46 6.38
N GLY A 32 14.10 11.62 5.59
CA GLY A 32 14.16 11.76 4.14
C GLY A 32 14.09 10.47 3.35
N LEU A 33 13.77 9.35 4.00
CA LEU A 33 13.54 8.05 3.36
C LEU A 33 12.08 7.90 2.93
N GLN A 34 11.86 7.45 1.70
CA GLN A 34 10.53 7.07 1.23
C GLN A 34 10.29 5.60 1.58
N VAL A 35 9.24 5.34 2.37
CA VAL A 35 8.93 3.98 2.83
C VAL A 35 7.91 3.35 1.89
N THR A 36 8.26 2.20 1.32
CA THR A 36 7.34 1.31 0.60
C THR A 36 6.93 0.16 1.52
N GLY A 37 5.64 -0.14 1.61
CA GLY A 37 5.13 -1.18 2.52
C GLY A 37 4.66 -2.42 1.79
N GLY A 38 5.18 -3.58 2.17
CA GLY A 38 4.58 -4.88 1.84
C GLY A 38 3.70 -5.36 2.98
N PHE A 39 2.45 -5.72 2.67
CA PHE A 39 1.43 -6.16 3.60
C PHE A 39 0.84 -7.50 3.18
N ILE A 40 0.59 -8.36 4.15
CA ILE A 40 0.04 -9.70 3.93
C ILE A 40 -1.20 -9.86 4.82
N ILE A 41 -2.26 -10.45 4.25
CA ILE A 41 -3.51 -10.80 4.94
C ILE A 41 -3.81 -12.28 4.73
N GLY A 42 -4.43 -12.93 5.71
CA GLY A 42 -4.84 -14.34 5.64
C GLY A 42 -3.99 -15.26 6.51
N PHE A 43 -3.39 -14.72 7.58
CA PHE A 43 -2.76 -15.53 8.62
C PHE A 43 -3.80 -16.31 9.42
N ASP A 44 -3.39 -17.40 10.08
CA ASP A 44 -4.31 -18.25 10.84
C ASP A 44 -4.90 -17.54 12.07
N ASN A 45 -4.19 -16.53 12.59
CA ASN A 45 -4.63 -15.67 13.70
C ASN A 45 -5.29 -14.36 13.23
N ASP A 46 -5.43 -14.13 11.92
CA ASP A 46 -6.13 -12.95 11.46
C ASP A 46 -7.63 -13.10 11.77
N THR A 47 -8.18 -12.13 12.49
CA THR A 47 -9.63 -11.95 12.66
C THR A 47 -10.16 -10.97 11.62
N PRO A 48 -11.48 -10.90 11.39
CA PRO A 48 -12.06 -9.99 10.37
C PRO A 48 -11.69 -8.52 10.58
N SER A 49 -11.36 -8.13 11.81
CA SER A 49 -10.82 -6.79 12.13
C SER A 49 -9.50 -6.45 11.42
N ILE A 50 -8.76 -7.44 10.90
CA ILE A 50 -7.46 -7.24 10.26
C ILE A 50 -7.57 -6.32 9.04
N PHE A 51 -8.66 -6.41 8.28
CA PHE A 51 -8.86 -5.64 7.07
C PHE A 51 -8.83 -4.14 7.39
N GLN A 52 -9.64 -3.71 8.38
CA GLN A 52 -9.66 -2.32 8.82
C GLN A 52 -8.35 -1.91 9.50
N ARG A 53 -7.76 -2.78 10.33
CA ARG A 53 -6.47 -2.50 10.98
C ARG A 53 -5.35 -2.23 9.97
N GLN A 54 -5.31 -2.97 8.86
CA GLN A 54 -4.36 -2.75 7.76
C GLN A 54 -4.61 -1.41 7.07
N ILE A 55 -5.86 -1.10 6.73
CA ILE A 55 -6.24 0.17 6.11
C ILE A 55 -5.83 1.34 7.01
N ASP A 56 -6.20 1.30 8.29
CA ASP A 56 -5.88 2.33 9.26
C ASP A 56 -4.38 2.56 9.41
N PHE A 57 -3.60 1.47 9.49
CA PHE A 57 -2.15 1.56 9.61
C PHE A 57 -1.53 2.21 8.37
N ILE A 58 -1.92 1.74 7.18
CA ILE A 58 -1.42 2.27 5.90
C ILE A 58 -1.80 3.75 5.75
N GLN A 59 -3.04 4.11 6.10
CA GLN A 59 -3.55 5.49 6.02
C GLN A 59 -2.81 6.42 6.98
N LYS A 60 -2.69 6.04 8.26
CA LYS A 60 -2.05 6.85 9.31
C LYS A 60 -0.54 6.99 9.09
N SER A 61 0.12 5.98 8.53
CA SER A 61 1.56 5.98 8.28
C SER A 61 1.99 6.78 7.05
N GLY A 62 1.04 7.18 6.18
CA GLY A 62 1.37 7.88 4.95
C GLY A 62 2.19 7.02 3.97
N ILE A 63 2.10 5.69 4.03
CA ILE A 63 2.78 4.83 3.06
C ILE A 63 2.03 4.94 1.72
N VAL A 64 2.60 5.70 0.79
CA VAL A 64 1.96 5.97 -0.51
C VAL A 64 1.94 4.73 -1.40
N THR A 65 3.02 3.95 -1.39
CA THR A 65 3.15 2.68 -2.14
C THR A 65 3.00 1.52 -1.17
N ALA A 66 1.78 1.00 -1.06
CA ALA A 66 1.39 -0.08 -0.15
C ALA A 66 0.95 -1.32 -0.93
N MET A 67 1.83 -2.31 -1.07
CA MET A 67 1.53 -3.57 -1.74
C MET A 67 0.87 -4.52 -0.74
N VAL A 68 -0.43 -4.74 -0.89
CA VAL A 68 -1.19 -5.70 -0.07
C VAL A 68 -1.40 -6.96 -0.89
N GLY A 69 -1.06 -8.12 -0.33
CA GLY A 69 -1.28 -9.43 -0.94
C GLY A 69 -1.85 -10.43 0.05
N LEU A 70 -2.31 -11.56 -0.47
CA LEU A 70 -2.76 -12.67 0.36
C LEU A 70 -1.59 -13.56 0.79
N LEU A 71 -1.72 -14.19 1.96
CA LEU A 71 -0.74 -15.15 2.45
C LEU A 71 -0.66 -16.33 1.49
N ASN A 72 0.55 -16.59 1.02
CA ASN A 72 0.87 -17.68 0.12
C ASN A 72 1.94 -18.56 0.77
N ALA A 73 1.89 -19.85 0.48
CA ALA A 73 2.85 -20.84 0.96
C ALA A 73 3.71 -21.33 -0.22
N PRO A 74 4.92 -20.78 -0.44
CA PRO A 74 5.81 -21.25 -1.49
C PRO A 74 6.38 -22.65 -1.19
N PRO A 75 6.55 -23.53 -2.19
CA PRO A 75 7.20 -24.82 -2.02
C PRO A 75 8.57 -24.70 -1.34
N GLY A 76 8.89 -25.64 -0.44
CA GLY A 76 10.13 -25.65 0.33
C GLY A 76 10.14 -24.75 1.58
N THR A 77 9.05 -24.02 1.86
CA THR A 77 8.93 -23.24 3.10
C THR A 77 8.34 -24.07 4.25
N ARG A 78 8.65 -23.68 5.50
CA ARG A 78 8.02 -24.28 6.69
C ARG A 78 6.50 -24.14 6.68
N LEU A 79 5.99 -23.03 6.15
CA LEU A 79 4.55 -22.79 6.02
C LEU A 79 3.91 -23.79 5.05
N TYR A 80 4.54 -24.03 3.90
CA TYR A 80 4.08 -25.02 2.92
C TYR A 80 3.99 -26.42 3.52
N GLU A 81 5.04 -26.84 4.23
CA GLU A 81 5.06 -28.13 4.92
C GLU A 81 3.96 -28.24 5.98
N ARG A 82 3.71 -27.16 6.73
CA ARG A 82 2.62 -27.08 7.72
C ARG A 82 1.25 -27.21 7.03
N MET A 83 0.99 -26.41 5.99
CA MET A 83 -0.30 -26.41 5.28
C MET A 83 -0.58 -27.74 4.61
N ARG A 84 0.46 -28.38 4.06
CA ARG A 84 0.37 -29.73 3.48
C ARG A 84 -0.02 -30.77 4.54
N LYS A 85 0.62 -30.76 5.71
CA LYS A 85 0.30 -31.69 6.80
C LYS A 85 -1.10 -31.48 7.37
N GLU A 86 -1.58 -30.25 7.39
CA GLU A 86 -2.93 -29.89 7.83
C GLU A 86 -4.02 -30.15 6.77
N GLY A 87 -3.65 -30.58 5.55
CA GLY A 87 -4.60 -30.78 4.45
C GLY A 87 -5.21 -29.47 3.91
N ARG A 88 -4.57 -28.33 4.16
CA ARG A 88 -5.05 -26.99 3.77
C ARG A 88 -4.34 -26.40 2.55
N LEU A 89 -3.44 -27.16 1.91
CA LEU A 89 -2.75 -26.73 0.71
C LEU A 89 -3.61 -27.04 -0.52
N THR A 90 -3.95 -26.02 -1.32
CA THR A 90 -4.85 -26.16 -2.48
C THR A 90 -4.13 -26.22 -3.82
N GLY A 91 -2.81 -25.96 -3.86
CA GLY A 91 -2.02 -26.04 -5.09
C GLY A 91 -0.69 -25.27 -5.02
N LEU A 92 -0.19 -24.88 -6.20
CA LEU A 92 0.96 -23.99 -6.35
C LEU A 92 0.51 -22.54 -6.36
N ILE A 93 1.44 -21.66 -5.98
CA ILE A 93 1.27 -20.20 -6.07
C ILE A 93 1.43 -19.74 -7.52
N THR A 94 0.75 -18.66 -7.90
CA THR A 94 0.92 -18.01 -9.21
C THR A 94 2.23 -17.23 -9.30
N GLY A 95 2.73 -16.75 -8.15
CA GLY A 95 3.89 -15.86 -8.06
C GLY A 95 3.54 -14.37 -8.23
N ASP A 96 2.28 -14.04 -8.50
CA ASP A 96 1.78 -12.67 -8.52
C ASP A 96 1.23 -12.31 -7.13
N ASN A 97 1.72 -11.20 -6.55
CA ASN A 97 1.32 -10.76 -5.22
C ASN A 97 0.07 -9.87 -5.20
N ILE A 98 -0.49 -9.51 -6.37
CA ILE A 98 -1.65 -8.63 -6.50
C ILE A 98 -2.88 -9.30 -7.11
N ASP A 99 -2.75 -10.53 -7.64
CA ASP A 99 -3.82 -11.28 -8.30
C ASP A 99 -4.93 -11.78 -7.35
N GLY A 100 -4.77 -11.56 -6.03
CA GLY A 100 -5.76 -11.93 -5.02
C GLY A 100 -5.89 -13.44 -4.83
N THR A 101 -4.89 -14.23 -5.21
CA THR A 101 -4.90 -15.69 -5.04
C THR A 101 -4.11 -16.14 -3.82
N THR A 102 -4.50 -17.29 -3.28
CA THR A 102 -3.78 -18.01 -2.22
C THR A 102 -3.86 -19.51 -2.48
N ASN A 103 -2.78 -20.22 -2.18
CA ASN A 103 -2.75 -21.68 -2.20
C ASN A 103 -3.04 -22.32 -0.83
N ILE A 104 -3.62 -21.55 0.10
CA ILE A 104 -3.95 -21.97 1.45
C ILE A 104 -5.47 -21.90 1.63
N LEU A 105 -6.07 -22.88 2.32
CA LEU A 105 -7.42 -22.79 2.84
C LEU A 105 -7.38 -22.05 4.19
N PRO A 106 -7.76 -20.75 4.25
CA PRO A 106 -7.64 -19.95 5.46
C PRO A 106 -8.68 -20.37 6.51
N LYS A 107 -8.37 -20.21 7.80
CA LYS A 107 -9.29 -20.55 8.90
C LYS A 107 -10.55 -19.68 8.94
N MET A 108 -10.43 -18.42 8.55
CA MET A 108 -11.59 -17.51 8.39
C MET A 108 -12.50 -17.88 7.20
N GLY A 109 -12.11 -18.83 6.36
CA GLY A 109 -12.84 -19.16 5.14
C GLY A 109 -12.39 -18.31 3.95
N ILE A 110 -12.41 -18.92 2.77
CA ILE A 110 -11.86 -18.32 1.54
C ILE A 110 -12.70 -17.15 1.04
N ASP A 111 -14.02 -17.21 1.22
CA ASP A 111 -14.94 -16.17 0.75
C ASP A 111 -14.78 -14.90 1.59
N GLU A 112 -14.75 -15.04 2.92
CA GLU A 112 -14.51 -13.92 3.83
C GLU A 112 -13.14 -13.27 3.59
N LEU A 113 -12.09 -14.07 3.36
CA LEU A 113 -10.76 -13.55 3.02
C LEU A 113 -10.77 -12.74 1.71
N ARG A 114 -11.45 -13.25 0.68
CA ARG A 114 -11.53 -12.61 -0.65
C ARG A 114 -12.33 -11.32 -0.61
N GLU A 115 -13.49 -11.32 0.04
CA GLU A 115 -14.31 -10.13 0.20
C GLU A 115 -13.59 -9.05 1.02
N GLY A 116 -12.97 -9.45 2.13
CA GLY A 116 -12.16 -8.56 2.94
C GLY A 116 -10.97 -7.97 2.17
N TYR A 117 -10.26 -8.79 1.40
CA TYR A 117 -9.17 -8.32 0.54
C TYR A 117 -9.65 -7.32 -0.53
N ARG A 118 -10.76 -7.63 -1.23
CA ARG A 118 -11.36 -6.70 -2.20
C ARG A 118 -11.73 -5.37 -1.55
N SER A 119 -12.32 -5.40 -0.35
CA SER A 119 -12.65 -4.20 0.42
C SER A 119 -11.41 -3.36 0.75
N VAL A 120 -10.34 -4.00 1.24
CA VAL A 120 -9.06 -3.34 1.52
C VAL A 120 -8.51 -2.65 0.27
N MET A 121 -8.47 -3.36 -0.85
CA MET A 121 -7.91 -2.84 -2.11
C MET A 121 -8.77 -1.70 -2.67
N PHE A 122 -10.09 -1.85 -2.65
CA PHE A 122 -11.03 -0.80 -3.05
C PHE A 122 -10.82 0.48 -2.23
N GLN A 123 -10.79 0.36 -0.90
CA GLN A 123 -10.69 1.51 -0.02
C GLN A 123 -9.32 2.18 -0.17
N LEU A 124 -8.21 1.42 -0.13
CA LEU A 124 -6.86 1.97 -0.21
C LEU A 124 -6.57 2.74 -1.51
N TYR A 125 -7.19 2.34 -2.63
CA TYR A 125 -6.96 2.91 -3.96
C TYR A 125 -8.11 3.74 -4.50
N SER A 126 -9.16 3.94 -3.70
CA SER A 126 -10.14 4.99 -3.95
C SER A 126 -9.46 6.37 -3.97
N PRO A 127 -9.90 7.30 -4.83
CA PRO A 127 -9.30 8.63 -4.93
C PRO A 127 -9.23 9.38 -3.59
N GLU A 128 -10.27 9.33 -2.74
CA GLU A 128 -10.24 10.05 -1.47
C GLU A 128 -9.12 9.55 -0.56
N TYR A 129 -9.08 8.24 -0.29
CA TYR A 129 -8.15 7.63 0.66
C TYR A 129 -6.71 7.71 0.17
N TYR A 130 -6.46 7.44 -1.12
CA TYR A 130 -5.11 7.51 -1.68
C TYR A 130 -4.53 8.92 -1.56
N TYR A 131 -5.28 9.94 -1.96
CA TYR A 131 -4.78 11.32 -1.95
C TYR A 131 -4.63 11.87 -0.53
N GLU A 132 -5.51 11.48 0.39
CA GLU A 132 -5.34 11.82 1.80
C GLU A 132 -4.06 11.17 2.37
N ARG A 133 -3.79 9.91 2.04
CA ARG A 133 -2.57 9.21 2.46
C ARG A 133 -1.31 9.86 1.89
N ALA A 134 -1.33 10.22 0.61
CA ALA A 134 -0.26 10.98 -0.02
C ALA A 134 -0.07 12.36 0.64
N MET A 135 -1.14 13.02 1.05
CA MET A 135 -1.07 14.27 1.80
C MET A 135 -0.42 14.07 3.19
N THR A 136 -0.77 13.00 3.91
CA THR A 136 -0.14 12.61 5.18
C THR A 136 1.37 12.46 5.01
N PHE A 137 1.80 11.75 3.96
CA PHE A 137 3.22 11.65 3.63
C PHE A 137 3.88 13.00 3.38
N LEU A 138 3.29 13.85 2.54
CA LEU A 138 3.91 15.14 2.15
C LEU A 138 4.04 16.13 3.33
N ARG A 139 3.17 16.00 4.34
CA ARG A 139 3.28 16.74 5.61
C ARG A 139 4.49 16.27 6.44
N GLU A 140 4.71 14.97 6.48
CA GLU A 140 5.70 14.33 7.34
C GLU A 140 7.11 14.33 6.73
N TYR A 141 7.20 14.08 5.42
CA TYR A 141 8.43 13.81 4.71
C TYR A 141 9.35 15.04 4.64
N ARG A 142 10.61 14.88 5.06
CA ARG A 142 11.63 15.92 4.95
C ARG A 142 12.58 15.58 3.81
N MET A 143 12.52 16.37 2.75
CA MET A 143 13.38 16.14 1.58
C MET A 143 14.86 16.27 1.95
N PRO A 144 15.72 15.31 1.60
CA PRO A 144 17.15 15.47 1.73
C PRO A 144 17.65 16.56 0.78
N LYS A 145 18.73 17.26 1.15
CA LYS A 145 19.32 18.34 0.34
C LYS A 145 20.07 17.76 -0.86
N ILE A 146 19.33 17.29 -1.87
CA ILE A 146 19.87 16.74 -3.11
C ILE A 146 19.52 17.68 -4.26
N LYS A 147 20.55 18.18 -4.96
CA LYS A 147 20.33 18.93 -6.20
C LYS A 147 19.95 17.95 -7.29
N THR A 148 18.70 18.02 -7.74
CA THR A 148 18.23 17.25 -8.90
C THR A 148 18.05 18.24 -10.05
N SER A 149 18.63 17.96 -11.22
CA SER A 149 18.43 18.79 -12.40
C SER A 149 16.98 18.68 -12.88
N MET A 150 16.44 19.78 -13.41
CA MET A 150 15.14 19.74 -14.08
C MET A 150 15.28 18.96 -15.39
N ASP A 151 14.35 18.04 -15.61
CA ASP A 151 14.27 17.19 -16.80
C ASP A 151 13.01 17.57 -17.59
N PHE A 152 13.16 17.80 -18.89
CA PHE A 152 12.05 18.14 -19.79
C PHE A 152 10.95 17.08 -19.79
N GLN A 153 11.29 15.80 -19.60
CA GLN A 153 10.31 14.73 -19.46
C GLN A 153 9.40 14.94 -18.23
N ARG A 154 9.93 15.49 -17.14
CA ARG A 154 9.12 15.79 -15.94
C ARG A 154 8.13 16.92 -16.16
N VAL A 155 8.51 17.93 -16.94
CA VAL A 155 7.62 19.03 -17.33
C VAL A 155 6.49 18.50 -18.22
N LEU A 156 6.84 17.66 -19.21
CA LEU A 156 5.86 17.04 -20.09
C LEU A 156 4.91 16.10 -19.33
N ALA A 157 5.44 15.32 -18.37
CA ALA A 157 4.64 14.47 -17.50
C ALA A 157 3.65 15.29 -16.67
N ALA A 158 4.07 16.42 -16.09
CA ALA A 158 3.20 17.32 -15.33
C ALA A 158 2.09 17.93 -16.20
N PHE A 159 2.40 18.32 -17.45
CA PHE A 159 1.40 18.82 -18.38
C PHE A 159 0.37 17.74 -18.75
N ARG A 160 0.85 16.56 -19.15
CA ARG A 160 -0.01 15.42 -19.51
C ARG A 160 -0.87 14.95 -18.34
N SER A 161 -0.31 14.87 -17.13
CA SER A 161 -1.07 14.51 -15.93
C SER A 161 -2.12 15.56 -15.60
N SER A 162 -1.84 16.84 -15.83
CA SER A 162 -2.80 17.93 -15.55
C SER A 162 -4.02 17.87 -16.47
N ILE A 163 -3.83 17.52 -17.74
CA ILE A 163 -4.96 17.28 -18.65
C ILE A 163 -5.71 16.00 -18.25
N ARG A 164 -4.99 14.87 -18.17
CA ARG A 164 -5.62 13.55 -17.99
C ARG A 164 -6.26 13.37 -16.62
N LEU A 165 -5.62 13.80 -15.55
CA LEU A 165 -6.08 13.62 -14.17
C LEU A 165 -6.80 14.87 -13.65
N GLY A 166 -6.32 16.05 -14.00
CA GLY A 166 -6.85 17.32 -13.50
C GLY A 166 -8.09 17.85 -14.23
N ILE A 167 -8.32 17.46 -15.49
CA ILE A 167 -9.51 17.90 -16.26
C ILE A 167 -10.45 16.72 -16.50
N LEU A 168 -9.92 15.63 -17.09
CA LEU A 168 -10.71 14.47 -17.52
C LEU A 168 -10.85 13.39 -16.43
N GLY A 169 -10.02 13.44 -15.38
CA GLY A 169 -9.92 12.40 -14.37
C GLY A 169 -11.08 12.44 -13.37
N LYS A 170 -11.48 11.27 -12.87
CA LYS A 170 -12.48 11.17 -11.79
C LYS A 170 -11.94 11.72 -10.46
N GLU A 171 -10.62 11.71 -10.31
CA GLU A 171 -9.84 12.19 -9.18
C GLU A 171 -9.46 13.68 -9.26
N ARG A 172 -10.04 14.46 -10.20
CA ARG A 172 -9.66 15.86 -10.49
C ARG A 172 -9.67 16.80 -9.28
N PHE A 173 -10.64 16.66 -8.39
CA PHE A 173 -10.73 17.51 -7.20
C PHE A 173 -9.58 17.20 -6.23
N GLN A 174 -9.32 15.92 -5.99
CA GLN A 174 -8.21 15.46 -5.16
C GLN A 174 -6.86 15.80 -5.79
N TYR A 175 -6.74 15.68 -7.12
CA TYR A 175 -5.58 16.06 -7.93
C TYR A 175 -5.19 17.53 -7.71
N TRP A 176 -6.14 18.47 -7.91
CA TRP A 176 -5.83 19.88 -7.71
C TRP A 176 -5.63 20.21 -6.23
N LYS A 177 -6.38 19.58 -5.31
CA LYS A 177 -6.22 19.78 -3.87
C LYS A 177 -4.79 19.47 -3.40
N ILE A 178 -4.23 18.33 -3.79
CA ILE A 178 -2.87 17.95 -3.36
C ILE A 178 -1.80 18.84 -4.00
N LEU A 179 -1.95 19.19 -5.29
CA LEU A 179 -0.97 20.01 -5.99
C LEU A 179 -0.97 21.47 -5.50
N LEU A 180 -2.14 22.09 -5.35
CA LEU A 180 -2.25 23.45 -4.83
C LEU A 180 -1.75 23.51 -3.38
N TRP A 181 -2.15 22.56 -2.52
CA TRP A 181 -1.64 22.51 -1.16
C TRP A 181 -0.11 22.37 -1.13
N THR A 182 0.45 21.50 -1.97
CA THR A 182 1.91 21.29 -2.03
C THR A 182 2.61 22.53 -2.55
N LEU A 183 2.08 23.19 -3.58
CA LEU A 183 2.64 24.41 -4.14
C LEU A 183 2.77 25.52 -3.08
N PHE A 184 1.75 25.72 -2.25
CA PHE A 184 1.74 26.80 -1.26
C PHE A 184 2.38 26.44 0.08
N ARG A 185 2.36 25.17 0.50
CA ARG A 185 2.86 24.76 1.82
C ARG A 185 4.23 24.06 1.78
N ARG A 186 4.54 23.37 0.69
CA ARG A 186 5.73 22.51 0.53
C ARG A 186 6.25 22.53 -0.92
N PRO A 187 6.57 23.71 -1.51
CA PRO A 187 6.90 23.83 -2.94
C PRO A 187 8.05 22.93 -3.38
N GLN A 188 9.02 22.66 -2.49
CA GLN A 188 10.13 21.74 -2.74
C GLN A 188 9.69 20.29 -3.03
N LEU A 189 8.49 19.88 -2.61
CA LEU A 189 7.94 18.53 -2.84
C LEU A 189 7.01 18.46 -4.05
N LEU A 190 6.87 19.53 -4.83
CA LEU A 190 5.88 19.59 -5.92
C LEU A 190 6.09 18.50 -6.97
N THR A 191 7.33 18.24 -7.38
CA THR A 191 7.66 17.15 -8.32
C THR A 191 7.27 15.78 -7.76
N LEU A 192 7.44 15.58 -6.46
CA LEU A 192 7.05 14.34 -5.80
C LEU A 192 5.53 14.21 -5.72
N ALA A 193 4.81 15.31 -5.47
CA ALA A 193 3.35 15.32 -5.50
C ALA A 193 2.80 14.92 -6.89
N PHE A 194 3.37 15.45 -7.99
CA PHE A 194 3.02 15.00 -9.34
C PHE A 194 3.31 13.49 -9.55
N THR A 195 4.42 12.99 -9.02
CA THR A 195 4.74 11.56 -9.10
C THR A 195 3.67 10.73 -8.38
N PHE A 196 3.25 11.15 -7.18
CA PHE A 196 2.19 10.47 -6.44
C PHE A 196 0.82 10.55 -7.12
N THR A 197 0.46 11.65 -7.78
CA THR A 197 -0.81 11.69 -8.52
C THR A 197 -0.84 10.68 -9.68
N ILE A 198 0.30 10.52 -10.37
CA ILE A 198 0.46 9.52 -11.43
C ILE A 198 0.40 8.10 -10.85
N TYR A 199 1.08 7.85 -9.72
CA TYR A 199 1.04 6.55 -9.03
C TYR A 199 -0.38 6.21 -8.57
N GLY A 200 -1.10 7.17 -8.00
CA GLY A 200 -2.49 6.99 -7.59
C GLY A 200 -3.40 6.59 -8.74
N HIS A 201 -3.23 7.23 -9.90
CA HIS A 201 -3.94 6.83 -11.11
C HIS A 201 -3.60 5.40 -11.54
N HIS A 202 -2.32 5.05 -11.55
CA HIS A 202 -1.85 3.73 -11.93
C HIS A 202 -2.40 2.65 -10.99
N PHE A 203 -2.21 2.78 -9.67
CA PHE A 203 -2.68 1.77 -8.72
C PHE A 203 -4.19 1.57 -8.75
N ARG A 204 -4.95 2.66 -8.88
CA ARG A 204 -6.39 2.60 -9.08
C ARG A 204 -6.77 1.82 -10.32
N LYS A 205 -6.11 2.08 -11.46
CA LYS A 205 -6.37 1.39 -12.71
C LYS A 205 -6.03 -0.10 -12.64
N ILE A 206 -4.92 -0.45 -12.00
CA ILE A 206 -4.55 -1.85 -11.78
C ILE A 206 -5.57 -2.56 -10.88
N CYS A 207 -5.98 -1.92 -9.78
CA CYS A 207 -7.00 -2.46 -8.88
C CYS A 207 -8.35 -2.67 -9.59
N GLU A 208 -8.78 -1.71 -10.42
CA GLU A 208 -10.01 -1.82 -11.25
C GLU A 208 -9.93 -2.92 -12.33
N LEU A 209 -8.73 -3.37 -12.72
CA LEU A 209 -8.56 -4.34 -13.80
C LEU A 209 -8.36 -5.77 -13.30
N HIS A 210 -7.72 -5.95 -12.14
CA HIS A 210 -7.28 -7.26 -11.67
C HIS A 210 -7.99 -7.74 -10.40
N ILE A 211 -8.69 -6.86 -9.67
CA ILE A 211 -9.21 -7.18 -8.32
C ILE A 211 -10.72 -6.93 -8.20
N LEU A 212 -11.16 -5.78 -8.72
CA LEU A 212 -12.57 -5.33 -8.71
C LEU A 212 -13.28 -5.77 -9.98
#